data_AF-A0A959BZM0-F1
#
_entry.id   AF-A0A959BZM0-F1
#
_cell.length_a   1.000
_cell.length_b   1.000
_cell.length_c   1.000
_cell.angle_alpha   90.00
_cell.angle_beta   90.00
_cell.angle_gamma   90.00
#
_symmetry.space_group_name_H-M   'P 1'
#
loop_
_entity.id
_entity.type
_entity.pdbx_description
1 polymer ?
#
loop_
_entity_poly.entity_id
_entity_poly.type
_entity_poly.pdbx_seq_one_letter_code
_entity_poly.pdbx_strand_id
1 'polypeptide(L)'
;TNEINRLLSVDMLLRRAMKGAIDLTGPAWAVQKELVSMPAFDKPEGPYGDEQKAIKDFKKAVLLVAGAAAKMQLDGQLNLKEEQEVVMNIADMMLDTLVAESLLLRVEKLAGLDKSINQDVYDAILRVFLHDVNARMLKNGSDALASFAEGDLLRTMLMGLKRFTKYPAVNVKAERRKVAEVLIEANGYNL
;
A
#
# COMPACT_ATOMS: atom_id res chain seq x y z
N THR A 1 -15.16 -0.80 17.69
CA THR A 1 -14.81 0.54 17.15
C THR A 1 -13.84 0.35 15.99
N ASN A 2 -13.40 1.42 15.31
CA ASN A 2 -12.47 1.30 14.18
C ASN A 2 -11.09 0.75 14.64
N GLU A 3 -10.67 1.08 15.85
CA GLU A 3 -9.44 0.60 16.47
C GLU A 3 -9.46 -0.93 16.60
N ILE A 4 -10.55 -1.50 17.14
CA ILE A 4 -10.69 -2.96 17.26
C ILE A 4 -10.65 -3.66 15.90
N ASN A 5 -11.30 -3.09 14.88
CA ASN A 5 -11.26 -3.65 13.53
C ASN A 5 -9.83 -3.66 12.94
N ARG A 6 -9.05 -2.59 13.19
CA ARG A 6 -7.63 -2.51 12.76
C ARG A 6 -6.76 -3.54 13.48
N LEU A 7 -6.90 -3.67 14.79
CA LEU A 7 -6.14 -4.66 15.56
C LEU A 7 -6.45 -6.09 15.09
N LEU A 8 -7.73 -6.37 14.88
CA LEU A 8 -8.19 -7.69 14.46
C LEU A 8 -7.71 -8.07 13.05
N SER A 9 -7.64 -7.12 12.11
CA SER A 9 -7.24 -7.41 10.73
C SER A 9 -5.80 -7.93 10.64
N VAL A 10 -4.88 -7.34 11.40
CA VAL A 10 -3.48 -7.75 11.47
C VAL A 10 -3.33 -9.06 12.26
N ASP A 11 -3.99 -9.18 13.41
CA ASP A 11 -3.97 -10.41 14.22
C ASP A 11 -4.49 -11.62 13.42
N MET A 12 -5.58 -11.47 12.67
CA MET A 12 -6.10 -12.53 11.81
C MET A 12 -5.13 -12.91 10.69
N LEU A 13 -4.47 -11.94 10.06
CA LEU A 13 -3.47 -12.20 9.02
C LEU A 13 -2.30 -13.02 9.59
N LEU A 14 -1.72 -12.58 10.72
CA LEU A 14 -0.62 -13.26 11.38
C LEU A 14 -1.00 -14.67 11.84
N ARG A 15 -2.19 -14.86 12.43
CA ARG A 15 -2.68 -16.19 12.84
C ARG A 15 -2.85 -17.13 11.66
N ARG A 16 -3.36 -16.65 10.52
CA ARG A 16 -3.49 -17.47 9.30
C ARG A 16 -2.12 -17.88 8.77
N ALA A 17 -1.15 -16.97 8.82
CA ALA A 17 0.22 -17.28 8.43
C ALA A 17 0.89 -18.30 9.35
N MET A 18 0.76 -18.15 10.67
CA MET A 18 1.29 -19.13 11.65
C MET A 18 0.66 -20.51 11.49
N LYS A 19 -0.61 -20.59 11.09
CA LYS A 19 -1.31 -21.85 10.80
C LYS A 19 -0.98 -22.42 9.40
N GLY A 20 -0.12 -21.77 8.62
CA GLY A 20 0.23 -22.18 7.26
C GLY A 20 -0.89 -22.02 6.23
N ALA A 21 -1.98 -21.32 6.56
CA ALA A 21 -3.08 -21.08 5.64
C ALA A 21 -2.75 -20.02 4.58
N ILE A 22 -1.74 -19.17 4.86
CA ILE A 22 -1.21 -18.15 3.96
C ILE A 22 0.32 -18.13 4.12
N ASP A 23 1.07 -18.21 3.03
CA ASP A 23 2.52 -18.01 3.08
C ASP A 23 2.84 -16.51 3.11
N LEU A 24 3.23 -16.00 4.29
CA LEU A 24 3.77 -14.64 4.44
C LEU A 24 5.29 -14.63 4.58
N THR A 25 5.89 -15.72 5.04
CA THR A 25 7.31 -15.77 5.36
C THR A 25 8.15 -15.83 4.09
N GLY A 26 7.75 -16.62 3.09
CA GLY A 26 8.41 -16.69 1.79
C GLY A 26 8.46 -15.32 1.09
N PRO A 27 7.31 -14.65 0.88
CA PRO A 27 7.27 -13.32 0.29
C PRO A 27 8.03 -12.25 1.10
N ALA A 28 7.92 -12.24 2.43
CA ALA A 28 8.66 -11.29 3.26
C ALA A 28 10.18 -11.49 3.15
N TRP A 29 10.65 -12.73 3.09
CA TRP A 29 12.06 -13.05 2.88
C TRP A 29 12.54 -12.63 1.48
N ALA A 30 11.70 -12.80 0.46
CA ALA A 30 12.01 -12.32 -0.89
C ALA A 30 12.17 -10.79 -0.92
N VAL A 31 11.29 -10.05 -0.24
CA VAL A 31 11.40 -8.59 -0.10
C VAL A 31 12.70 -8.21 0.61
N GLN A 32 13.08 -8.89 1.70
CA GLN A 32 14.35 -8.63 2.39
C GLN A 32 15.57 -8.84 1.49
N LYS A 33 15.57 -9.90 0.66
CA LYS A 33 16.62 -10.12 -0.34
C LYS A 33 16.66 -9.01 -1.39
N GLU A 34 15.50 -8.52 -1.82
CA GLU A 34 15.41 -7.43 -2.79
C GLU A 34 16.02 -6.13 -2.26
N LEU A 35 15.98 -5.89 -0.93
CA LEU A 35 16.57 -4.69 -0.31
C LEU A 35 18.09 -4.62 -0.41
N VAL A 36 18.77 -5.77 -0.40
CA VAL A 36 20.23 -5.85 -0.50
C VAL A 36 20.72 -5.99 -1.94
N SER A 37 19.80 -6.27 -2.87
CA SER A 37 20.09 -6.31 -4.30
C SER A 37 19.99 -4.92 -4.94
N MET A 38 20.73 -4.73 -6.04
CA MET A 38 20.58 -3.53 -6.87
C MET A 38 19.11 -3.35 -7.32
N PRO A 39 18.56 -2.13 -7.26
CA PRO A 39 17.23 -1.86 -7.79
C PRO A 39 17.16 -2.18 -9.28
N ALA A 40 16.17 -3.00 -9.67
CA ALA A 40 15.81 -3.14 -11.06
C ALA A 40 15.10 -1.86 -11.51
N PHE A 41 15.56 -1.28 -12.62
CA PHE A 41 14.89 -0.16 -13.28
C PHE A 41 13.92 -0.70 -14.33
N ASP A 42 12.91 -1.42 -13.88
CA ASP A 42 11.84 -1.87 -14.75
C ASP A 42 11.00 -0.65 -15.13
N LYS A 43 10.98 -0.33 -16.42
CA LYS A 43 10.10 0.69 -16.96
C LYS A 43 8.72 0.05 -17.12
N PRO A 44 7.67 0.55 -16.46
CA PRO A 44 6.35 -0.03 -16.62
C PRO A 44 5.87 0.10 -18.07
N GLU A 45 5.28 -0.97 -18.58
CA GLU A 45 4.74 -1.05 -19.94
C GLU A 45 3.24 -1.29 -19.92
N GLY A 46 2.56 -0.84 -20.98
CA GLY A 46 1.11 -1.02 -21.16
C GLY A 46 0.24 -0.04 -20.38
N PRO A 47 -1.10 -0.09 -20.60
CA PRO A 47 -2.07 0.71 -19.84
C PRO A 47 -1.95 0.42 -18.34
N TYR A 48 -1.99 1.48 -17.53
CA TYR A 48 -1.90 1.41 -16.07
C TYR A 48 -0.61 0.77 -15.51
N GLY A 49 0.47 0.71 -16.30
CA GLY A 49 1.71 0.05 -15.88
C GLY A 49 2.31 0.66 -14.60
N ASP A 50 2.33 1.99 -14.48
CA ASP A 50 2.82 2.69 -13.29
C ASP A 50 1.96 2.36 -12.06
N GLU A 51 0.65 2.30 -12.23
CA GLU A 51 -0.30 1.97 -11.18
C GLU A 51 -0.18 0.51 -10.73
N GLN A 52 -0.10 -0.44 -11.67
CA GLN A 52 0.14 -1.85 -11.38
C GLN A 52 1.46 -2.05 -10.62
N LYS A 53 2.51 -1.34 -11.03
CA LYS A 53 3.79 -1.36 -10.31
C LYS A 53 3.63 -0.78 -8.90
N ALA A 54 2.92 0.34 -8.74
CA ALA A 54 2.68 0.94 -7.44
C ALA A 54 1.95 -0.02 -6.48
N ILE A 55 0.92 -0.74 -6.94
CA ILE A 55 0.22 -1.75 -6.13
C ILE A 55 1.17 -2.88 -5.70
N LYS A 56 2.00 -3.39 -6.63
CA LYS A 56 3.00 -4.42 -6.30
C LYS A 56 3.97 -3.92 -5.25
N ASP A 57 4.43 -2.68 -5.37
CA ASP A 57 5.35 -2.08 -4.42
C ASP A 57 4.68 -1.78 -3.07
N PHE A 58 3.42 -1.35 -3.02
CA PHE A 58 2.67 -1.20 -1.76
C PHE A 58 2.56 -2.53 -1.01
N LYS A 59 2.31 -3.63 -1.72
CA LYS A 59 2.34 -4.98 -1.12
C LYS A 59 3.72 -5.32 -0.55
N LYS A 60 4.80 -4.98 -1.25
CA LYS A 60 6.17 -5.14 -0.74
C LYS A 60 6.42 -4.27 0.50
N ALA A 61 5.91 -3.04 0.54
CA ALA A 61 6.00 -2.17 1.70
C ALA A 61 5.26 -2.76 2.92
N VAL A 62 4.04 -3.28 2.74
CA VAL A 62 3.32 -4.01 3.81
C VAL A 62 4.13 -5.21 4.29
N LEU A 63 4.63 -6.05 3.36
CA LEU A 63 5.42 -7.23 3.70
C LEU A 63 6.73 -6.89 4.41
N LEU A 64 7.37 -5.78 4.04
CA LEU A 64 8.58 -5.29 4.70
C LEU A 64 8.29 -4.94 6.16
N VAL A 65 7.28 -4.11 6.41
CA VAL A 65 6.95 -3.62 7.75
C VAL A 65 6.38 -4.75 8.62
N ALA A 66 5.34 -5.42 8.13
CA ALA A 66 4.67 -6.50 8.87
C ALA A 66 5.59 -7.71 9.07
N GLY A 67 6.40 -8.06 8.07
CA GLY A 67 7.36 -9.16 8.16
C GLY A 67 8.49 -8.87 9.15
N ALA A 68 9.00 -7.64 9.18
CA ALA A 68 9.97 -7.22 10.19
C ALA A 68 9.39 -7.26 11.61
N ALA A 69 8.19 -6.71 11.80
CA ALA A 69 7.52 -6.70 13.09
C ALA A 69 7.19 -8.12 13.58
N ALA A 70 6.72 -9.00 12.68
CA ALA A 70 6.49 -10.41 12.98
C ALA A 70 7.78 -11.16 13.34
N LYS A 71 8.89 -10.87 12.65
CA LYS A 71 10.19 -11.44 13.00
C LYS A 71 10.63 -11.02 14.40
N MET A 72 10.53 -9.73 14.74
CA MET A 72 10.86 -9.26 16.08
C MET A 72 9.98 -9.85 17.17
N GLN A 73 8.69 -10.10 16.86
CA GLN A 73 7.79 -10.83 17.75
C GLN A 73 8.26 -12.28 17.99
N LEU A 74 8.70 -12.97 16.94
CA LEU A 74 9.23 -14.34 17.04
C LEU A 74 10.55 -14.39 17.81
N ASP A 75 11.39 -13.37 17.64
CA ASP A 75 12.66 -13.21 18.35
C ASP A 75 12.46 -12.72 19.81
N GLY A 76 11.22 -12.46 20.24
CA GLY A 76 10.87 -12.03 21.59
C GLY A 76 11.21 -10.57 21.91
N GLN A 77 11.52 -9.76 20.90
CA GLN A 77 11.96 -8.37 21.03
C GLN A 77 10.79 -7.37 20.93
N LEU A 78 9.64 -7.80 20.43
CA LEU A 78 8.44 -6.99 20.24
C LEU A 78 7.21 -7.76 20.72
N ASN A 79 6.24 -7.08 21.33
CA ASN A 79 4.94 -7.67 21.67
C ASN A 79 3.81 -6.93 20.94
N LEU A 80 3.45 -7.39 19.74
CA LEU A 80 2.42 -6.80 18.89
C LEU A 80 1.03 -6.71 19.52
N LYS A 81 0.76 -7.43 20.61
CA LYS A 81 -0.51 -7.25 21.35
C LYS A 81 -0.54 -5.95 22.16
N GLU A 82 0.61 -5.53 22.68
CA GLU A 82 0.76 -4.32 23.48
C GLU A 82 1.11 -3.11 22.61
N GLU A 83 1.80 -3.35 21.48
CA GLU A 83 2.25 -2.32 20.53
C GLU A 83 1.15 -1.94 19.52
N GLN A 84 0.03 -1.42 20.01
CA GLN A 84 -1.15 -1.14 19.19
C GLN A 84 -0.87 -0.11 18.10
N GLU A 85 0.01 0.86 18.33
CA GLU A 85 0.42 1.89 17.39
C GLU A 85 1.10 1.30 16.16
N VAL A 86 2.00 0.33 16.37
CA VAL A 86 2.66 -0.42 15.27
C VAL A 86 1.61 -1.20 14.48
N VAL A 87 0.70 -1.88 15.18
CA VAL A 87 -0.37 -2.66 14.54
C VAL A 87 -1.32 -1.76 13.75
N MET A 88 -1.68 -0.59 14.28
CA MET A 88 -2.54 0.38 13.59
C MET A 88 -1.88 0.89 12.30
N ASN A 89 -0.59 1.22 12.34
CA ASN A 89 0.15 1.61 11.13
C ASN A 89 0.14 0.51 10.06
N ILE A 90 0.40 -0.74 10.45
CA ILE A 90 0.34 -1.89 9.53
C ILE A 90 -1.07 -2.07 8.96
N ALA A 91 -2.09 -1.97 9.81
CA ALA A 91 -3.49 -2.09 9.41
C ALA A 91 -3.89 -1.02 8.39
N ASP A 92 -3.47 0.23 8.61
CA ASP A 92 -3.76 1.33 7.68
C ASP A 92 -3.02 1.13 6.34
N MET A 93 -1.77 0.63 6.35
CA MET A 93 -1.06 0.27 5.11
C MET A 93 -1.76 -0.87 4.34
N MET A 94 -2.23 -1.89 5.05
CA MET A 94 -3.00 -3.00 4.47
C MET A 94 -4.32 -2.50 3.85
N LEU A 95 -5.02 -1.61 4.55
CA LEU A 95 -6.27 -1.02 4.09
C LEU A 95 -6.06 -0.18 2.82
N ASP A 96 -5.06 0.71 2.85
CA ASP A 96 -4.71 1.52 1.68
C ASP A 96 -4.34 0.64 0.48
N THR A 97 -3.56 -0.42 0.69
CA THR A 97 -3.21 -1.39 -0.37
C THR A 97 -4.44 -2.08 -0.94
N LEU A 98 -5.37 -2.54 -0.09
CA LEU A 98 -6.60 -3.21 -0.52
C LEU A 98 -7.49 -2.27 -1.35
N VAL A 99 -7.70 -1.03 -0.88
CA VAL A 99 -8.55 -0.06 -1.58
C VAL A 99 -7.89 0.38 -2.89
N ALA A 100 -6.57 0.59 -2.89
CA ALA A 100 -5.82 0.96 -4.08
C ALA A 100 -5.90 -0.11 -5.17
N GLU A 101 -5.69 -1.38 -4.80
CA GLU A 101 -5.83 -2.49 -5.74
C GLU A 101 -7.27 -2.63 -6.25
N SER A 102 -8.25 -2.53 -5.36
CA SER A 102 -9.67 -2.61 -5.73
C SER A 102 -10.07 -1.51 -6.72
N LEU A 103 -9.57 -0.29 -6.50
CA LEU A 103 -9.80 0.85 -7.38
C LEU A 103 -9.14 0.64 -8.74
N LEU A 104 -7.87 0.22 -8.77
CA LEU A 104 -7.16 -0.08 -10.02
C LEU A 104 -7.92 -1.12 -10.84
N LEU A 105 -8.26 -2.26 -10.24
CA LEU A 105 -8.97 -3.34 -10.93
C LEU A 105 -10.35 -2.89 -11.45
N ARG A 106 -11.05 -2.02 -10.71
CA ARG A 106 -12.30 -1.42 -11.18
C ARG A 106 -12.06 -0.53 -12.40
N VAL A 107 -11.06 0.35 -12.34
CA VAL A 107 -10.73 1.30 -13.42
C VAL A 107 -10.29 0.56 -14.68
N GLU A 108 -9.40 -0.43 -14.55
CA GLU A 108 -8.98 -1.30 -15.65
C GLU A 108 -10.16 -2.04 -16.29
N LYS A 109 -11.07 -2.57 -15.45
CA LYS A 109 -12.28 -3.22 -15.95
C LYS A 109 -13.16 -2.25 -16.73
N LEU A 110 -13.39 -1.03 -16.21
CA LEU A 110 -14.19 0.00 -16.90
C LEU A 110 -13.56 0.41 -18.23
N ALA A 111 -12.23 0.54 -18.29
CA ALA A 111 -11.50 0.86 -19.51
C ALA A 111 -11.64 -0.23 -20.60
N GLY A 112 -11.84 -1.48 -20.19
CA GLY A 112 -12.08 -2.61 -21.09
C GLY A 112 -13.54 -2.83 -21.51
N LEU A 113 -14.49 -2.07 -20.96
CA LEU A 113 -15.91 -2.15 -21.36
C LEU A 113 -16.20 -1.18 -22.52
N ASP A 114 -17.06 -1.58 -23.45
CA ASP A 114 -17.47 -0.73 -24.56
C ASP A 114 -18.62 0.23 -24.15
N LYS A 115 -18.49 1.49 -24.59
CA LYS A 115 -19.45 2.62 -24.66
C LYS A 115 -19.84 3.41 -23.38
N SER A 116 -19.87 4.73 -23.59
CA SER A 116 -20.42 5.84 -22.78
C SER A 116 -19.77 6.24 -21.46
N ILE A 117 -18.72 5.55 -21.01
CA ILE A 117 -18.05 5.89 -19.75
C ILE A 117 -16.95 6.92 -20.00
N ASN A 118 -16.97 8.03 -19.27
CA ASN A 118 -15.90 9.03 -19.30
C ASN A 118 -14.67 8.50 -18.53
N GLN A 119 -13.83 7.73 -19.22
CA GLN A 119 -12.66 7.07 -18.62
C GLN A 119 -11.68 8.06 -17.97
N ASP A 120 -11.55 9.27 -18.52
CA ASP A 120 -10.63 10.30 -18.01
C ASP A 120 -10.93 10.66 -16.55
N VAL A 121 -12.19 10.58 -16.12
CA VAL A 121 -12.60 10.87 -14.74
C VAL A 121 -12.17 9.75 -13.80
N TYR A 122 -12.29 8.49 -14.22
CA TYR A 122 -11.87 7.33 -13.42
C TYR A 122 -10.34 7.27 -13.31
N ASP A 123 -9.64 7.59 -14.40
CA ASP A 123 -8.18 7.71 -14.40
C ASP A 123 -7.72 8.84 -13.47
N ALA A 124 -8.43 9.98 -13.44
CA ALA A 124 -8.18 11.08 -12.52
C ALA A 124 -8.36 10.65 -11.05
N ILE A 125 -9.44 9.92 -10.73
CA ILE A 125 -9.69 9.35 -9.39
C ILE A 125 -8.55 8.42 -8.99
N LEU A 126 -8.17 7.49 -9.87
CA LEU A 126 -7.10 6.52 -9.63
C LEU A 126 -5.77 7.20 -9.32
N ARG A 127 -5.35 8.14 -10.18
CA ARG A 127 -4.08 8.86 -10.03
C ARG A 127 -4.02 9.66 -8.73
N VAL A 128 -5.10 10.38 -8.40
CA VAL A 128 -5.18 11.13 -7.13
C VAL A 128 -5.12 10.18 -5.94
N PHE A 129 -5.89 9.08 -5.98
CA PHE A 129 -5.93 8.14 -4.88
C PHE A 129 -4.59 7.48 -4.64
N LEU A 130 -3.91 6.99 -5.70
CA LEU A 130 -2.59 6.37 -5.58
C LEU A 130 -1.52 7.36 -5.14
N HIS A 131 -1.60 8.62 -5.57
CA HIS A 131 -0.73 9.68 -5.07
C HIS A 131 -0.86 9.87 -3.55
N ASP A 132 -2.10 9.95 -3.05
CA ASP A 132 -2.36 10.14 -1.62
C ASP A 132 -2.01 8.88 -0.82
N VAL A 133 -2.30 7.68 -1.34
CA VAL A 133 -1.89 6.38 -0.75
C VAL A 133 -0.37 6.31 -0.63
N ASN A 134 0.36 6.68 -1.68
CA ASN A 134 1.83 6.64 -1.67
C ASN A 134 2.42 7.44 -0.49
N ALA A 135 1.85 8.62 -0.20
CA ALA A 135 2.26 9.44 0.94
C ALA A 135 1.92 8.80 2.30
N ARG A 136 0.71 8.24 2.43
CA ARG A 136 0.27 7.55 3.67
C ARG A 136 1.08 6.29 3.94
N MET A 137 1.37 5.49 2.91
CA MET A 137 2.21 4.30 2.99
C MET A 137 3.61 4.62 3.51
N LEU A 138 4.22 5.69 3.00
CA LEU A 138 5.53 6.13 3.48
C LEU A 138 5.47 6.58 4.94
N LYS A 139 4.44 7.36 5.31
CA LYS A 139 4.27 7.87 6.68
C LYS A 139 4.05 6.74 7.69
N ASN A 140 3.04 5.91 7.46
CA ASN A 140 2.68 4.83 8.38
C ASN A 140 3.80 3.78 8.47
N GLY A 141 4.43 3.45 7.33
CA GLY A 141 5.56 2.54 7.30
C GLY A 141 6.78 3.09 8.04
N SER A 142 7.10 4.39 7.88
CA SER A 142 8.26 4.98 8.57
C SER A 142 8.04 5.07 10.07
N ASP A 143 6.83 5.41 10.51
CA ASP A 143 6.47 5.50 11.92
C ASP A 143 6.53 4.12 12.58
N ALA A 144 5.98 3.08 11.93
CA ALA A 144 6.06 1.71 12.42
C ALA A 144 7.51 1.22 12.53
N LEU A 145 8.29 1.34 11.45
CA LEU A 145 9.69 0.88 11.43
C LEU A 145 10.54 1.57 12.51
N ALA A 146 10.38 2.89 12.67
CA ALA A 146 11.12 3.66 13.65
C ALA A 146 10.73 3.36 15.11
N SER A 147 9.60 2.66 15.33
CA SER A 147 9.12 2.28 16.65
C SER A 147 9.77 0.99 17.17
N PHE A 148 10.36 0.16 16.30
CA PHE A 148 10.96 -1.12 16.71
C PHE A 148 12.34 -1.42 16.13
N ALA A 149 12.78 -0.72 15.08
CA ALA A 149 14.11 -0.93 14.49
C ALA A 149 15.01 0.27 14.76
N GLU A 150 16.31 0.02 14.93
CA GLU A 150 17.33 1.05 15.17
C GLU A 150 18.56 0.87 14.27
N GLY A 151 19.46 1.86 14.30
CA GLY A 151 20.76 1.79 13.65
C GLY A 151 20.70 1.49 12.14
N ASP A 152 21.59 0.61 11.69
CA ASP A 152 21.71 0.26 10.27
C ASP A 152 20.53 -0.58 9.76
N LEU A 153 19.87 -1.32 10.66
CA LEU A 153 18.66 -2.07 10.32
C LEU A 153 17.53 -1.11 9.92
N LEU A 154 17.26 -0.09 10.74
CA LEU A 154 16.27 0.92 10.45
C LEU A 154 16.58 1.67 9.14
N ARG A 155 17.83 2.09 8.96
CA ARG A 155 18.27 2.79 7.73
C ARG A 155 17.98 1.96 6.48
N THR A 156 18.30 0.67 6.52
CA THR A 156 18.07 -0.26 5.42
C THR A 156 16.58 -0.41 5.11
N MET A 157 15.75 -0.59 6.15
CA MET A 157 14.30 -0.73 5.99
C MET A 157 13.67 0.56 5.46
N LEU A 158 14.08 1.74 5.95
CA LEU A 158 13.58 3.03 5.48
C LEU A 158 13.95 3.31 4.00
N MET A 159 15.15 2.90 3.56
CA MET A 159 15.52 2.98 2.14
C MET A 159 14.63 2.06 1.29
N GLY A 160 14.37 0.85 1.78
CA GLY A 160 13.43 -0.10 1.17
C GLY A 160 12.03 0.47 1.03
N LEU A 161 11.50 1.01 2.12
CA LEU A 161 10.18 1.65 2.14
C LEU A 161 10.11 2.79 1.13
N LYS A 162 11.11 3.70 1.11
CA LYS A 162 11.19 4.79 0.12
C LYS A 162 11.24 4.29 -1.31
N ARG A 163 11.87 3.14 -1.59
CA ARG A 163 11.89 2.52 -2.91
C ARG A 163 10.50 2.01 -3.31
N PHE A 164 9.78 1.41 -2.37
CA PHE A 164 8.46 0.84 -2.59
C PHE A 164 7.31 1.86 -2.54
N THR A 165 7.57 3.09 -2.11
CA THR A 165 6.62 4.20 -2.14
C THR A 165 7.03 5.24 -3.18
N LYS A 166 7.24 4.79 -4.42
CA LYS A 166 7.47 5.64 -5.59
C LYS A 166 6.31 5.51 -6.57
N TYR A 167 5.64 6.62 -6.81
CA TYR A 167 4.61 6.79 -7.83
C TYR A 167 4.84 8.13 -8.56
N PRO A 168 4.49 8.26 -9.86
CA PRO A 168 4.68 9.52 -10.59
C PRO A 168 4.02 10.72 -9.89
N ALA A 169 4.62 11.89 -10.08
CA ALA A 169 4.06 13.12 -9.54
C ALA A 169 2.73 13.45 -10.26
N VAL A 170 1.68 13.65 -9.48
CA VAL A 170 0.33 13.96 -10.00
C VAL A 170 -0.01 15.40 -9.67
N ASN A 171 -0.50 16.15 -10.66
CA ASN A 171 -1.09 17.46 -10.41
C ASN A 171 -2.50 17.29 -9.82
N VAL A 172 -2.57 16.95 -8.53
CA VAL A 172 -3.83 16.61 -7.86
C VAL A 172 -4.88 17.71 -7.94
N LYS A 173 -4.49 18.98 -8.07
CA LYS A 173 -5.44 20.08 -8.28
C LYS A 173 -6.18 19.93 -9.61
N ALA A 174 -5.46 19.67 -10.69
CA ALA A 174 -6.08 19.52 -12.02
C ALA A 174 -6.96 18.27 -12.06
N GLU A 175 -6.47 17.13 -11.57
CA GLU A 175 -7.25 15.88 -11.57
C GLU A 175 -8.49 15.98 -10.68
N ARG A 176 -8.39 16.56 -9.47
CA ARG A 176 -9.56 16.77 -8.60
C ARG A 176 -10.59 17.71 -9.22
N ARG A 177 -10.18 18.70 -10.03
CA ARG A 177 -11.13 19.58 -10.76
C ARG A 177 -11.92 18.83 -11.82
N LYS A 178 -11.27 17.94 -12.59
CA LYS A 178 -11.98 17.07 -13.56
C LYS A 178 -13.05 16.23 -12.88
N VAL A 179 -12.73 15.63 -11.73
CA VAL A 179 -13.70 14.85 -10.95
C VAL A 179 -14.82 15.74 -10.43
N ALA A 180 -14.49 16.91 -9.89
CA ALA A 180 -15.48 17.84 -9.35
C ALA A 180 -16.46 18.36 -10.41
N GLU A 181 -16.00 18.66 -11.63
CA GLU A 181 -16.84 19.12 -12.73
C GLU A 181 -17.98 18.14 -13.02
N VAL A 182 -17.69 16.84 -13.09
CA VAL A 182 -18.71 15.81 -13.33
C VAL A 182 -19.69 15.68 -12.17
N LEU A 183 -19.20 15.74 -10.93
CA LEU A 183 -20.08 15.64 -9.75
C LEU A 183 -20.98 16.87 -9.58
N ILE A 184 -20.48 18.05 -9.96
CA ILE A 184 -21.25 19.30 -9.94
C ILE A 184 -22.36 19.27 -10.99
N GLU A 185 -22.06 18.84 -12.22
CA GLU A 185 -23.05 18.70 -13.29
C GLU A 185 -24.16 17.70 -12.90
N ALA A 186 -23.77 16.59 -12.26
CA ALA A 186 -24.72 15.59 -11.78
C ALA A 186 -25.48 16.01 -10.50
N ASN A 187 -25.02 17.06 -9.81
CA ASN A 187 -25.51 17.47 -8.49
C ASN A 187 -25.56 16.31 -7.46
N GLY A 188 -24.56 15.44 -7.51
CA GLY A 188 -24.53 14.21 -6.70
C GLY A 188 -23.43 13.24 -7.13
N TYR A 189 -23.35 12.09 -6.45
CA TYR A 189 -22.42 11.02 -6.83
C TYR A 189 -23.04 10.12 -7.89
N ASN A 190 -22.43 10.08 -9.08
CA ASN A 190 -22.90 9.30 -10.24
C ASN A 190 -21.78 8.46 -10.91
N LEU A 191 -20.68 8.21 -10.19
CA LEU A 191 -19.48 7.52 -10.68
C LEU A 191 -19.33 6.10 -10.11
#